data_AF-A0A5E4LVX0-F1
#
_entry.id   AF-A0A5E4LVX0-F1
#
_cell.length_a   1.000
_cell.length_b   1.000
_cell.length_c   1.000
_cell.angle_alpha   90.00
_cell.angle_beta   90.00
_cell.angle_gamma   90.00
#
_symmetry.space_group_name_H-M   'P 1'
#
loop_
_entity.id
_entity.type
_entity.pdbx_description
1 polymer ?
#
loop_
_entity_poly.entity_id
_entity_poly.type
_entity_poly.pdbx_seq_one_letter_code
_entity_poly.pdbx_strand_id
1 'polypeptide(L)' 'MEAEYEDRWCKNCMIKTKQEIVFMPEIPTYKRRRQYKCTQCGKKSWLQGRRPSAESVY' A
#
# COMPACT_ATOMS: atom_id res chain seq x y z
N MET A 1 -18.12 -8.50 2.88
CA MET A 1 -16.77 -8.10 2.40
C MET A 1 -15.84 -8.28 3.58
N GLU A 2 -15.05 -9.35 3.59
CA GLU A 2 -14.05 -9.56 4.63
C GLU A 2 -12.96 -8.50 4.47
N ALA A 3 -12.62 -7.81 5.57
CA ALA A 3 -11.52 -6.86 5.56
C ALA A 3 -10.21 -7.66 5.47
N GLU A 4 -9.54 -7.61 4.32
CA GLU A 4 -8.22 -8.21 4.16
C GLU A 4 -7.18 -7.31 4.86
N TYR A 5 -6.26 -7.93 5.60
CA TYR A 5 -5.16 -7.24 6.29
C TYR A 5 -3.82 -7.72 5.74
N GLU A 6 -2.87 -6.80 5.52
CA GLU A 6 -1.51 -7.10 5.07
C GLU A 6 -0.49 -6.43 6.00
N ASP A 7 0.56 -7.16 6.39
CA ASP A 7 1.66 -6.60 7.17
C ASP A 7 2.60 -5.79 6.28
N ARG A 8 2.62 -4.48 6.48
CA ARG A 8 3.38 -3.55 5.64
C ARG A 8 4.11 -2.48 6.43
N TRP A 9 5.22 -2.02 5.85
CA TRP A 9 5.96 -0.89 6.38
C TRP A 9 5.14 0.39 6.24
N CYS A 10 4.85 1.04 7.36
CA CYS A 10 4.22 2.35 7.35
C CYS A 10 5.29 3.44 7.28
N LYS A 11 5.22 4.33 6.29
CA LYS A 11 6.14 5.49 6.18
C LYS A 11 6.00 6.50 7.33
N ASN A 12 4.89 6.46 8.06
CA ASN A 12 4.63 7.37 9.17
C ASN A 12 5.10 6.80 10.50
N CYS A 13 4.72 5.54 10.79
CA CYS A 13 5.14 4.86 12.01
C CYS A 13 6.59 4.37 11.95
N MET A 14 7.15 4.25 10.74
CA MET A 14 8.49 3.67 10.49
C MET A 14 8.66 2.27 11.10
N ILE A 15 7.56 1.50 11.16
CA ILE A 15 7.47 0.16 11.72
C ILE A 15 6.58 -0.68 10.79
N LYS A 16 6.73 -2.01 10.82
CA LYS A 16 5.78 -2.96 10.18
C LYS A 16 4.48 -2.99 10.98
N THR A 17 3.39 -2.63 10.33
CA THR A 17 2.05 -2.57 10.94
C THR A 17 1.07 -3.37 10.10
N LYS A 18 0.04 -3.94 10.75
CA LYS A 18 -1.14 -4.47 10.05
C LYS A 18 -1.87 -3.34 9.33
N GLN A 19 -2.03 -3.44 8.02
CA GLN A 19 -2.72 -2.45 7.19
C GLN A 19 -3.99 -3.06 6.58
N GLU A 20 -5.11 -2.34 6.67
CA GLU A 20 -6.38 -2.70 6.04
C GLU A 20 -6.30 -2.47 4.53
N ILE A 21 -6.70 -3.47 3.74
CA ILE A 21 -6.80 -3.36 2.28
C ILE A 21 -8.17 -2.79 1.93
N VAL A 22 -8.15 -1.60 1.34
CA VAL A 22 -9.32 -0.93 0.79
C VAL A 22 -9.28 -1.08 -0.73
N PHE A 23 -10.18 -1.88 -1.26
CA PHE A 23 -10.39 -1.99 -2.71
C PHE A 23 -11.31 -0.87 -3.16
N MET A 24 -10.85 -0.04 -4.12
CA MET A 24 -11.67 1.00 -4.72
C MET A 24 -12.20 0.52 -6.08
N PRO A 25 -13.52 0.29 -6.24
CA PRO A 25 -14.09 -0.29 -7.45
C PRO A 25 -14.14 0.67 -8.64
N GLU A 26 -14.12 2.00 -8.40
CA GLU A 26 -14.43 3.01 -9.41
C GLU A 26 -13.20 3.59 -10.15
N ILE A 27 -12.00 3.02 -9.97
CA ILE A 27 -10.79 3.57 -10.60
C ILE A 27 -10.65 3.03 -12.03
N PRO A 28 -10.72 3.87 -13.08
CA PRO A 28 -10.71 3.44 -14.48
C PRO A 28 -9.36 2.90 -14.94
N THR A 29 -8.29 3.16 -14.17
CA THR A 29 -6.93 2.69 -14.48
C THR A 29 -6.62 1.39 -13.74
N TYR A 30 -6.37 0.32 -14.50
CA TYR A 30 -5.96 -1.01 -14.02
C TYR A 30 -4.81 -0.98 -12.98
N LYS A 31 -3.93 0.03 -13.03
CA LYS A 31 -2.63 -0.01 -12.37
C LYS A 31 -2.67 0.15 -10.83
N ARG A 32 -3.74 0.64 -10.19
CA ARG A 32 -3.78 0.79 -8.71
C ARG A 32 -5.19 0.71 -8.11
N ARG A 33 -5.71 -0.51 -7.91
CA ARG A 33 -7.04 -0.77 -7.29
C ARG A 33 -7.03 -0.95 -5.77
N ARG A 34 -5.85 -1.02 -5.14
CA ARG A 34 -5.68 -1.31 -3.70
C ARG A 34 -5.03 -0.14 -2.98
N GLN A 35 -5.73 0.37 -1.97
CA GLN A 35 -5.21 1.33 -1.00
C GLN A 35 -5.05 0.62 0.34
N TYR A 36 -4.01 0.98 1.09
CA TYR A 36 -3.71 0.38 2.39
C TYR A 36 -3.85 1.43 3.48
N LYS A 37 -4.63 1.13 4.52
CA LYS A 37 -4.82 2.01 5.67
C LYS A 37 -4.12 1.42 6.89
N CYS A 38 -3.17 2.15 7.44
CA CYS A 38 -2.47 1.72 8.65
C CYS A 38 -3.41 1.74 9.87
N THR A 39 -3.44 0.65 10.64
CA THR A 39 -4.25 0.55 11.87
C THR A 39 -3.73 1.42 13.01
N GLN A 40 -2.44 1.74 13.03
CA GLN A 40 -1.80 2.51 14.11
C GLN A 40 -1.91 4.02 13.94
N CYS A 41 -1.65 4.55 12.73
CA CYS A 41 -1.69 6.00 12.46
C CYS A 41 -2.84 6.45 11.56
N GLY A 42 -3.64 5.52 11.03
CA GLY A 42 -4.75 5.83 10.11
C GLY A 42 -4.34 6.27 8.71
N LYS A 43 -3.04 6.46 8.44
CA LYS A 43 -2.55 6.97 7.16
C LYS A 43 -2.84 5.97 6.03
N LYS A 44 -3.42 6.48 4.94
CA LYS A 44 -3.70 5.72 3.73
C LYS A 44 -2.54 5.84 2.74
N SER A 45 -2.12 4.73 2.14
CA SER A 45 -1.07 4.71 1.13
C SER A 45 -1.43 3.78 -0.01
N TRP A 46 -1.08 4.20 -1.23
CA TRP A 46 -1.24 3.35 -2.41
C TRP A 46 -0.12 2.34 -2.50
N LEU A 47 -0.40 1.17 -3.10
CA LEU A 47 0.64 0.24 -3.52
C LEU A 47 1.68 1.00 -4.37
N GLN A 48 2.86 1.22 -3.80
CA GLN A 48 3.97 1.73 -4.59
C GLN A 48 4.36 0.63 -5.57
N GLY A 49 4.57 0.99 -6.84
CA GLY A 49 5.16 0.05 -7.80
C GLY A 49 6.51 -0.44 -7.25
N ARG A 50 6.91 -1.65 -7.64
CA ARG A 50 8.29 -2.09 -7.39
C ARG A 50 9.21 -1.02 -7.98
N ARG A 51 10.12 -0.46 -7.17
CA ARG A 51 11.19 0.37 -7.73
C ARG A 51 11.94 -0.53 -8.70
N PRO A 52 12.15 -0.14 -9.97
CA PRO A 52 13.16 -0.82 -10.76
C PRO A 52 14.46 -0.71 -9.96
N SER A 53 15.04 -1.85 -9.59
CA SER A 53 16.39 -1.91 -9.03
C SER A 53 17.28 -1.23 -10.07
N ALA A 54 17.79 -0.05 -9.73
CA ALA A 54 18.68 0.71 -10.59
C ALA A 54 20.04 0.01 -10.62
N GLU A 55 20.12 -1.11 -11.35
CA GLU A 55 21.38 -1.78 -11.66
C GLU A 55 21.99 -1.29 -12.98
N SER A 56 21.31 -0.39 -13.71
CA SER A 56 21.76 0.12 -15.01
C SER A 56 22.11 1.61 -15.02
N VAL A 57 22.36 2.22 -13.86
CA VAL A 57 22.80 3.63 -13.75
C VAL A 57 24.23 3.65 -13.23
N TYR A 58 25.16 2.97 -13.90
CA TYR A 58 26.61 3.22 -13.83
C TYR A 58 27.30 2.57 -15.03
#